data_AF-A0A9E6UXK2-F1
#
_entry.id   AF-A0A9E6UXK2-F1
#
_cell.length_a   1.000
_cell.length_b   1.000
_cell.length_c   1.000
_cell.angle_alpha   90.00
_cell.angle_beta   90.00
_cell.angle_gamma   90.00
#
_symmetry.space_group_name_H-M   'P 1'
#
loop_
_entity.id
_entity.type
_entity.pdbx_description
1 polymer ?
#
loop_
_entity_poly.entity_id
_entity_poly.type
_entity_poly.pdbx_seq_one_letter_code
_entity_poly.pdbx_strand_id
1 'polypeptide(L)'
;MDIYLQSCGQKGTQDYRWLKIYKDNEWLEKVERQEPKIVEISEFYTPSTPAVVMYRKEQQLILFIYWLKTKQRSLDYGRPVQNSLVFIGGEENDCLLFQMLASKALEDWQLFADNFDNCVQWGNNEYGFQVEKSSFEKFIFKKDVVKDYEQLKTPNKTRKLACDVLNVKSKSPEKQKIIQETKQQWIKALAEELKTTKLPDNWKGQLVVVAENVAEEVLQHDVWRGISDRVAHNNESGVWKEIQETPVEEITKKYPKLNLILTVILISFLVILVVFSLSQSPKNPTPQPKSEPTIVEPSPTPTTSSEPEIQPSPTPTTSAEPEIKPNSHPESQSSTETPTQSDSSNQEIPKTSSIQEEQLDRENNSPT
;
A
#
# COMPACT_ATOMS: atom_id res chain seq x y z
N MET A 1 -12.48 0.58 -9.84
CA MET A 1 -11.50 0.77 -8.76
C MET A 1 -12.17 1.28 -7.50
N ASP A 2 -11.72 0.78 -6.35
CA ASP A 2 -12.06 1.27 -5.01
C ASP A 2 -10.83 1.91 -4.34
N ILE A 3 -11.05 2.93 -3.52
CA ILE A 3 -10.00 3.54 -2.68
C ILE A 3 -10.47 3.62 -1.24
N TYR A 4 -9.60 3.17 -0.33
CA TYR A 4 -9.78 3.23 1.11
C TYR A 4 -8.68 4.08 1.73
N LEU A 5 -9.06 4.90 2.71
CA LEU A 5 -8.17 5.74 3.49
C LEU A 5 -8.28 5.34 4.97
N GLN A 6 -7.15 5.06 5.60
CA GLN A 6 -7.05 4.96 7.05
C GLN A 6 -6.55 6.28 7.61
N SER A 7 -7.30 6.85 8.56
CA SER A 7 -6.89 8.05 9.29
C SER A 7 -7.60 8.12 10.65
N CYS A 8 -7.21 9.07 11.49
CA CYS A 8 -7.82 9.33 12.80
C CYS A 8 -8.24 10.80 12.95
N GLY A 9 -9.22 11.06 13.80
CA GLY A 9 -9.66 12.41 14.15
C GLY A 9 -8.86 13.01 15.32
N GLN A 10 -9.28 14.20 15.75
CA GLN A 10 -8.61 14.93 16.81
C GLN A 10 -9.00 14.45 18.22
N LYS A 11 -10.21 13.91 18.38
CA LYS A 11 -10.74 13.47 19.68
C LYS A 11 -10.30 12.03 19.96
N GLY A 12 -10.11 11.67 21.23
CA GLY A 12 -9.75 10.29 21.63
C GLY A 12 -10.77 9.22 21.21
N THR A 13 -12.03 9.58 20.96
CA THR A 13 -13.06 8.68 20.41
C THR A 13 -12.94 8.47 18.88
N GLN A 14 -12.09 9.25 18.22
CA GLN A 14 -11.89 9.27 16.77
C GLN A 14 -10.61 8.52 16.38
N ASP A 15 -10.43 7.31 16.90
CA ASP A 15 -9.26 6.47 16.58
C ASP A 15 -9.21 6.08 15.08
N TYR A 16 -8.03 5.58 14.67
CA TYR A 16 -7.72 5.10 13.34
C TYR A 16 -8.78 4.15 12.81
N ARG A 17 -9.34 4.50 11.65
CA ARG A 17 -10.37 3.71 10.99
C ARG A 17 -10.23 3.80 9.48
N TRP A 18 -10.63 2.72 8.83
CA TRP A 18 -10.75 2.68 7.38
C TRP A 18 -12.07 3.30 6.94
N LEU A 19 -11.97 4.25 6.01
CA LEU A 19 -13.10 4.78 5.27
C LEU A 19 -12.93 4.41 3.79
N LYS A 20 -13.98 3.88 3.18
CA LYS A 20 -14.10 3.83 1.72
C LYS A 20 -14.48 5.23 1.25
N ILE A 21 -13.68 5.78 0.33
CA ILE A 21 -13.85 7.16 -0.16
C ILE A 21 -14.18 7.21 -1.65
N TYR A 22 -13.85 6.15 -2.38
CA TYR A 22 -14.05 6.03 -3.81
C TYR A 22 -14.47 4.59 -4.12
N LYS A 23 -15.48 4.42 -4.96
CA LYS A 23 -16.08 3.13 -5.29
C LYS A 23 -16.45 3.10 -6.77
N ASP A 24 -16.13 1.99 -7.44
CA ASP A 24 -16.55 1.77 -8.83
C ASP A 24 -16.20 2.93 -9.79
N ASN A 25 -15.03 3.56 -9.58
CA ASN A 25 -14.57 4.74 -10.35
C ASN A 25 -15.32 6.05 -10.07
N GLU A 26 -16.01 6.16 -8.93
CA GLU A 26 -16.73 7.36 -8.53
C GLU A 26 -16.47 7.72 -7.07
N TRP A 27 -16.50 9.02 -6.75
CA TRP A 27 -16.47 9.49 -5.37
C TRP A 27 -17.76 9.16 -4.66
N LEU A 28 -17.66 8.67 -3.44
CA LEU A 28 -18.84 8.53 -2.59
C LEU A 28 -19.35 9.92 -2.16
N GLU A 29 -20.66 10.10 -2.21
CA GLU A 29 -21.32 11.28 -1.64
C GLU A 29 -21.16 11.29 -0.11
N LYS A 30 -21.31 10.12 0.50
CA LYS A 30 -21.09 9.86 1.92
C LYS A 30 -20.05 8.77 2.08
N VAL A 31 -18.94 9.08 2.74
CA VAL A 31 -17.90 8.10 3.05
C VAL A 31 -18.44 6.98 3.94
N GLU A 32 -18.03 5.76 3.66
CA GLU A 32 -18.51 4.57 4.36
C GLU A 32 -17.41 4.04 5.28
N ARG A 33 -17.75 3.76 6.55
CA ARG A 33 -16.86 3.04 7.44
C ARG A 33 -16.80 1.58 7.01
N GLN A 34 -15.75 1.23 6.29
CA GLN A 34 -15.57 -0.10 5.75
C GLN A 34 -14.08 -0.44 5.73
N GLU A 35 -13.73 -1.57 6.35
CA GLU A 35 -12.38 -2.12 6.24
C GLU A 35 -12.19 -2.73 4.85
N PRO A 36 -11.08 -2.41 4.15
CA PRO A 36 -10.76 -3.08 2.91
C PRO A 36 -10.54 -4.56 3.22
N LYS A 37 -11.03 -5.44 2.33
CA LYS A 37 -10.85 -6.90 2.45
C LYS A 37 -9.42 -7.31 2.06
N ILE A 38 -8.44 -6.71 2.71
CA ILE A 38 -7.04 -7.01 2.58
C ILE A 38 -6.68 -8.06 3.63
N VAL A 39 -6.20 -9.21 3.19
CA VAL A 39 -5.70 -10.25 4.10
C VAL A 39 -4.18 -10.08 4.14
N GLU A 40 -3.58 -10.27 5.33
CA GLU A 40 -2.14 -10.45 5.54
C GLU A 40 -1.19 -9.25 5.22
N ILE A 41 -1.68 -8.04 4.89
CA ILE A 41 -0.79 -6.89 4.64
C ILE A 41 0.07 -6.53 5.87
N SER A 42 -0.46 -6.75 7.08
CA SER A 42 0.23 -6.43 8.34
C SER A 42 1.58 -7.13 8.53
N GLU A 43 1.84 -8.22 7.80
CA GLU A 43 3.13 -8.93 7.85
C GLU A 43 4.21 -8.23 7.03
N PHE A 44 3.83 -7.31 6.14
CA PHE A 44 4.71 -6.66 5.17
C PHE A 44 5.02 -5.19 5.51
N TYR A 45 4.65 -4.71 6.70
CA TYR A 45 5.06 -3.39 7.17
C TYR A 45 5.14 -3.32 8.70
N THR A 46 5.89 -2.34 9.18
CA THR A 46 5.90 -1.97 10.60
C THR A 46 5.23 -0.63 10.82
N PRO A 47 4.53 -0.41 11.96
CA PRO A 47 3.81 0.82 12.24
C PRO A 47 4.66 2.08 12.48
N SER A 48 5.90 2.12 11.99
CA SER A 48 6.86 3.20 12.27
C SER A 48 7.58 3.72 11.03
N THR A 49 7.41 3.06 9.89
CA THR A 49 8.23 3.26 8.69
C THR A 49 7.36 3.25 7.44
N PRO A 50 7.72 4.01 6.39
CA PRO A 50 7.09 3.90 5.08
C PRO A 50 7.03 2.46 4.57
N ALA A 51 5.95 2.15 3.85
CA ALA A 51 5.85 0.92 3.11
C ALA A 51 5.04 1.11 1.82
N VAL A 52 5.49 0.42 0.76
CA VAL A 52 4.76 0.27 -0.50
C VAL A 52 4.62 -1.22 -0.77
N VAL A 53 3.37 -1.70 -0.78
CA VAL A 53 3.06 -3.11 -0.97
C VAL A 53 2.06 -3.24 -2.12
N MET A 54 2.39 -4.03 -3.12
CA MET A 54 1.53 -4.34 -4.26
C MET A 54 1.38 -5.85 -4.37
N TYR A 55 0.16 -6.35 -4.54
CA TYR A 55 -0.10 -7.79 -4.65
C TYR A 55 -1.36 -8.08 -5.44
N ARG A 56 -1.46 -9.33 -5.93
CA ARG A 56 -2.59 -9.84 -6.70
C ARG A 56 -3.39 -10.84 -5.87
N LYS A 57 -4.70 -10.63 -5.79
CA LYS A 57 -5.63 -11.54 -5.12
C LYS A 57 -6.94 -11.60 -5.91
N GLU A 58 -7.43 -12.80 -6.21
CA GLU A 58 -8.75 -13.00 -6.84
C GLU A 58 -8.97 -12.15 -8.11
N GLN A 59 -7.96 -12.06 -8.99
CA GLN A 59 -7.95 -11.23 -10.21
C GLN A 59 -8.02 -9.70 -9.97
N GLN A 60 -7.90 -9.28 -8.71
CA GLN A 60 -7.74 -7.89 -8.33
C GLN A 60 -6.27 -7.59 -8.07
N LEU A 61 -5.86 -6.40 -8.49
CA LEU A 61 -4.62 -5.80 -8.07
C LEU A 61 -4.90 -4.93 -6.86
N ILE A 62 -4.01 -4.98 -5.87
CA ILE A 62 -4.11 -4.19 -4.64
C ILE A 62 -2.80 -3.44 -4.46
N LEU A 63 -2.88 -2.13 -4.22
CA LEU A 63 -1.76 -1.28 -3.84
C LEU A 63 -2.03 -0.70 -2.46
N PHE A 64 -1.10 -0.93 -1.54
CA PHE A 64 -1.10 -0.39 -0.19
C PHE A 64 0.11 0.54 0.00
N ILE A 65 -0.16 1.73 0.50
CA ILE A 65 0.85 2.74 0.83
C ILE A 65 0.65 3.16 2.28
N TYR A 66 1.68 2.97 3.10
CA TYR A 66 1.64 3.21 4.53
C TYR A 66 2.50 4.39 4.95
N TRP A 67 2.19 5.00 6.10
CA TRP A 67 2.99 6.06 6.73
C TRP A 67 2.95 7.43 6.05
N LEU A 68 1.83 7.77 5.41
CA LEU A 68 1.64 9.08 4.79
C LEU A 68 1.33 10.13 5.86
N LYS A 69 2.34 10.86 6.31
CA LYS A 69 2.20 11.88 7.36
C LYS A 69 1.50 13.12 6.83
N THR A 70 0.61 13.68 7.66
CA THR A 70 0.03 15.00 7.44
C THR A 70 0.63 16.02 8.41
N LYS A 71 1.27 17.08 7.90
CA LYS A 71 1.98 18.10 8.69
C LYS A 71 1.01 18.96 9.50
N GLN A 72 -0.14 19.29 8.92
CA GLN A 72 -1.15 20.15 9.56
C GLN A 72 -2.03 19.41 10.57
N ARG A 73 -1.97 18.07 10.59
CA ARG A 73 -2.76 17.23 11.50
C ARG A 73 -1.84 16.47 12.42
N SER A 74 -1.69 16.99 13.63
CA SER A 74 -0.95 16.36 14.71
C SER A 74 -1.89 16.02 15.86
N LEU A 75 -1.69 14.85 16.46
CA LEU A 75 -2.31 14.42 17.70
C LEU A 75 -1.65 15.12 18.89
N ASP A 76 -2.11 14.79 20.09
CA ASP A 76 -1.49 15.22 21.34
C ASP A 76 0.03 14.96 21.32
N TYR A 77 0.79 15.87 21.94
CA TYR A 77 2.26 15.86 21.96
C TYR A 77 2.92 16.06 20.58
N GLY A 78 2.19 16.59 19.60
CA GLY A 78 2.75 16.98 18.30
C GLY A 78 3.08 15.80 17.38
N ARG A 79 2.54 14.61 17.64
CA ARG A 79 2.74 13.45 16.76
C ARG A 79 1.93 13.63 15.48
N PRO A 80 2.54 13.64 14.29
CA PRO A 80 1.78 13.78 13.05
C PRO A 80 0.87 12.56 12.85
N VAL A 81 -0.35 12.79 12.37
CA VAL A 81 -1.26 11.75 11.94
C VAL A 81 -0.63 11.02 10.74
N GLN A 82 -0.50 9.71 10.86
CA GLN A 82 0.02 8.81 9.83
C GLN A 82 -1.16 8.18 9.10
N ASN A 83 -1.25 8.35 7.80
CA ASN A 83 -2.35 7.85 7.00
C ASN A 83 -1.91 6.63 6.19
N SER A 84 -2.89 5.82 5.78
CA SER A 84 -2.68 4.66 4.92
C SER A 84 -3.66 4.70 3.76
N LEU A 85 -3.20 4.35 2.57
CA LEU A 85 -4.04 4.23 1.37
C LEU A 85 -4.07 2.79 0.88
N VAL A 86 -5.26 2.33 0.50
CA VAL A 86 -5.45 1.07 -0.23
C VAL A 86 -6.21 1.36 -1.50
N PHE A 87 -5.66 0.95 -2.63
CA PHE A 87 -6.33 0.93 -3.93
C PHE A 87 -6.63 -0.52 -4.29
N ILE A 88 -7.86 -0.79 -4.70
CA ILE A 88 -8.29 -2.12 -5.18
C ILE A 88 -8.85 -1.94 -6.58
N GLY A 89 -8.23 -2.58 -7.56
CA GLY A 89 -8.51 -2.35 -8.97
C GLY A 89 -8.49 -3.62 -9.82
N GLY A 90 -9.04 -3.52 -11.02
CA GLY A 90 -8.96 -4.56 -12.03
C GLY A 90 -7.61 -4.52 -12.73
N GLU A 91 -7.05 -5.69 -13.00
CA GLU A 91 -5.72 -5.83 -13.58
C GLU A 91 -5.57 -5.19 -14.98
N GLU A 92 -6.62 -5.21 -15.79
CA GLU A 92 -6.58 -4.63 -17.14
C GLU A 92 -6.65 -3.09 -17.14
N ASN A 93 -7.43 -2.51 -16.23
CA ASN A 93 -7.76 -1.09 -16.26
C ASN A 93 -6.89 -0.24 -15.33
N ASP A 94 -6.56 -0.78 -14.16
CA ASP A 94 -6.00 -0.02 -13.04
C ASP A 94 -4.50 -0.31 -12.81
N CYS A 95 -3.96 -1.40 -13.39
CA CYS A 95 -2.59 -1.84 -13.17
C CYS A 95 -1.55 -0.73 -13.42
N LEU A 96 -1.69 0.01 -14.52
CA LEU A 96 -0.74 1.08 -14.85
C LEU A 96 -0.78 2.23 -13.86
N LEU A 97 -1.97 2.62 -13.40
CA LEU A 97 -2.12 3.63 -12.35
C LEU A 97 -1.40 3.17 -11.07
N PHE A 98 -1.56 1.90 -10.70
CA PHE A 98 -0.99 1.36 -9.46
C PHE A 98 0.54 1.25 -9.56
N GLN A 99 1.06 0.76 -10.68
CA GLN A 99 2.51 0.73 -10.95
C GLN A 99 3.11 2.12 -10.86
N MET A 100 2.44 3.13 -11.44
CA MET A 100 2.96 4.48 -11.47
C MET A 100 2.84 5.19 -10.10
N LEU A 101 1.77 4.96 -9.33
CA LEU A 101 1.68 5.45 -7.95
C LEU A 101 2.76 4.84 -7.06
N ALA A 102 2.95 3.52 -7.14
CA ALA A 102 4.02 2.82 -6.44
C ALA A 102 5.39 3.36 -6.83
N SER A 103 5.66 3.51 -8.13
CA SER A 103 6.91 4.07 -8.64
C SER A 103 7.21 5.46 -8.10
N LYS A 104 6.22 6.37 -8.11
CA LYS A 104 6.40 7.73 -7.57
C LYS A 104 6.67 7.73 -6.07
N ALA A 105 5.99 6.87 -5.32
CA ALA A 105 6.24 6.72 -3.89
C ALA A 105 7.66 6.19 -3.60
N LEU A 106 8.18 5.29 -4.43
CA LEU A 106 9.54 4.76 -4.30
C LEU A 106 10.61 5.76 -4.74
N GLU A 107 10.39 6.50 -5.83
CA GLU A 107 11.36 7.44 -6.39
C GLU A 107 11.67 8.62 -5.45
N ASP A 108 10.62 9.22 -4.89
CA ASP A 108 10.73 10.33 -3.94
C ASP A 108 9.57 10.26 -2.94
N TRP A 109 9.78 9.50 -1.86
CA TRP A 109 8.80 9.34 -0.80
C TRP A 109 8.39 10.67 -0.17
N GLN A 110 9.34 11.59 0.03
CA GLN A 110 9.06 12.86 0.71
C GLN A 110 8.16 13.74 -0.16
N LEU A 111 8.47 13.86 -1.46
CA LEU A 111 7.62 14.58 -2.40
C LEU A 111 6.25 13.91 -2.55
N PHE A 112 6.19 12.58 -2.58
CA PHE A 112 4.93 11.83 -2.64
C PHE A 112 4.04 12.10 -1.42
N ALA A 113 4.61 12.03 -0.21
CA ALA A 113 3.92 12.33 1.04
C ALA A 113 3.52 13.80 1.14
N ASP A 114 4.37 14.73 0.69
CA ASP A 114 4.07 16.16 0.68
C ASP A 114 2.90 16.51 -0.26
N ASN A 115 2.80 15.82 -1.41
CA ASN A 115 1.64 15.96 -2.29
C ASN A 115 0.35 15.40 -1.66
N PHE A 116 0.47 14.37 -0.83
CA PHE A 116 -0.65 13.81 -0.09
C PHE A 116 -1.10 14.69 1.09
N ASP A 117 -0.20 15.45 1.72
CA ASP A 117 -0.45 16.20 2.97
C ASP A 117 -1.74 17.03 2.96
N ASN A 118 -2.02 17.72 1.85
CA ASN A 118 -3.20 18.57 1.71
C ASN A 118 -4.49 17.81 1.37
N CYS A 119 -4.41 16.51 1.11
CA CYS A 119 -5.55 15.70 0.70
C CYS A 119 -6.47 15.32 1.86
N VAL A 120 -5.97 15.34 3.10
CA VAL A 120 -6.75 14.99 4.29
C VAL A 120 -6.63 16.07 5.34
N GLN A 121 -7.76 16.68 5.68
CA GLN A 121 -7.86 17.81 6.61
C GLN A 121 -8.65 17.41 7.86
N TRP A 122 -8.56 18.22 8.93
CA TRP A 122 -9.49 18.10 10.04
C TRP A 122 -10.93 18.32 9.55
N GLY A 123 -11.84 17.49 10.06
CA GLY A 123 -13.23 17.49 9.64
C GLY A 123 -14.15 17.58 10.85
N ASN A 124 -15.23 18.36 10.73
CA ASN A 124 -16.24 18.46 11.77
C ASN A 124 -17.31 17.36 11.62
N ASN A 125 -16.88 16.12 11.40
CA ASN A 125 -17.75 14.96 11.24
C ASN A 125 -17.44 13.91 12.30
N GLU A 126 -18.20 12.81 12.30
CA GLU A 126 -18.06 11.72 13.28
C GLU A 126 -16.66 11.06 13.25
N TYR A 127 -15.95 11.15 12.13
CA TYR A 127 -14.61 10.61 11.94
C TYR A 127 -13.50 11.57 12.37
N GLY A 128 -13.80 12.87 12.45
CA GLY A 128 -12.86 13.92 12.83
C GLY A 128 -11.91 14.36 11.71
N PHE A 129 -12.08 13.86 10.49
CA PHE A 129 -11.28 14.23 9.32
C PHE A 129 -12.11 14.19 8.05
N GLN A 130 -11.67 14.91 7.03
CA GLN A 130 -12.31 14.95 5.72
C GLN A 130 -11.28 14.88 4.61
N VAL A 131 -11.66 14.29 3.49
CA VAL A 131 -10.83 14.24 2.28
C VAL A 131 -11.19 15.42 1.38
N GLU A 132 -10.21 16.23 1.02
CA GLU A 132 -10.41 17.30 0.04
C GLU A 132 -10.35 16.69 -1.36
N LYS A 133 -11.52 16.47 -1.96
CA LYS A 133 -11.69 15.72 -3.22
C LYS A 133 -10.79 16.27 -4.32
N SER A 134 -10.71 17.59 -4.49
CA SER A 134 -9.98 18.20 -5.61
C SER A 134 -8.47 17.97 -5.51
N SER A 135 -7.90 18.05 -4.30
CA SER A 135 -6.48 17.81 -4.02
C SER A 135 -6.17 16.34 -4.14
N PHE A 136 -7.05 15.48 -3.63
CA PHE A 136 -6.90 14.03 -3.77
C PHE A 136 -6.94 13.60 -5.23
N GLU A 137 -7.85 14.15 -6.04
CA GLU A 137 -7.90 13.90 -7.48
C GLU A 137 -6.66 14.43 -8.20
N LYS A 138 -6.17 15.63 -7.85
CA LYS A 138 -4.91 16.16 -8.41
C LYS A 138 -3.71 15.31 -8.01
N PHE A 139 -3.73 14.70 -6.84
CA PHE A 139 -2.68 13.81 -6.34
C PHE A 139 -2.69 12.48 -7.08
N ILE A 140 -3.84 11.81 -7.17
CA ILE A 140 -3.97 10.46 -7.75
C ILE A 140 -4.10 10.48 -9.28
N PHE A 141 -4.95 11.36 -9.82
CA PHE A 141 -5.36 11.39 -11.23
C PHE A 141 -4.73 12.55 -12.00
N LYS A 142 -3.58 13.07 -11.55
CA LYS A 142 -2.89 14.21 -12.19
C LYS A 142 -2.74 13.98 -13.70
N LYS A 143 -2.88 15.02 -14.53
CA LYS A 143 -2.74 14.88 -15.99
C LYS A 143 -1.41 14.25 -16.45
N ASP A 144 -0.34 14.36 -15.68
CA ASP A 144 0.94 13.72 -15.99
C ASP A 144 0.87 12.21 -15.79
N VAL A 145 0.12 11.75 -14.78
CA VAL A 145 -0.25 10.33 -14.60
C VAL A 145 -1.01 9.83 -15.83
N VAL A 146 -1.96 10.62 -16.32
CA VAL A 146 -2.77 10.29 -17.50
C VAL A 146 -1.93 10.32 -18.79
N LYS A 147 -0.99 11.26 -18.94
CA LYS A 147 -0.08 11.29 -20.11
C LYS A 147 0.87 10.10 -20.13
N ASP A 148 1.43 9.74 -18.98
CA ASP A 148 2.28 8.55 -18.87
C ASP A 148 1.45 7.28 -19.09
N TYR A 149 0.20 7.24 -18.59
CA TYR A 149 -0.78 6.18 -18.82
C TYR A 149 -1.14 6.00 -20.30
N GLU A 150 -1.46 7.09 -21.02
CA GLU A 150 -1.78 7.05 -22.45
C GLU A 150 -0.55 6.68 -23.30
N GLN A 151 0.64 7.17 -22.93
CA GLN A 151 1.89 6.76 -23.59
C GLN A 151 2.20 5.28 -23.36
N LEU A 152 1.90 4.75 -22.17
CA LEU A 152 2.08 3.33 -21.81
C LEU A 152 1.04 2.41 -22.45
N LYS A 153 -0.10 2.95 -22.93
CA LYS A 153 -1.12 2.23 -23.71
C LYS A 153 -0.77 2.12 -25.20
N THR A 154 0.06 3.01 -25.74
CA THR A 154 0.44 2.93 -27.15
C THR A 154 1.36 1.71 -27.42
N PRO A 155 0.99 0.78 -28.31
CA PRO A 155 1.75 -0.46 -28.58
C PRO A 155 3.18 -0.27 -29.11
N ASN A 156 3.56 0.96 -29.46
CA ASN A 156 4.76 1.26 -30.23
C ASN A 156 6.00 1.57 -29.37
N LYS A 157 5.84 1.75 -28.05
CA LYS A 157 6.98 1.68 -27.12
C LYS A 157 7.04 0.26 -26.59
N THR A 158 7.96 -0.53 -27.11
CA THR A 158 8.34 -1.82 -26.55
C THR A 158 8.69 -1.58 -25.09
N ARG A 159 7.81 -1.97 -24.16
CA ARG A 159 8.16 -1.99 -22.73
C ARG A 159 9.41 -2.83 -22.61
N LYS A 160 10.46 -2.26 -22.01
CA LYS A 160 11.71 -2.99 -21.81
C LYS A 160 11.41 -4.20 -20.93
N LEU A 161 12.10 -5.30 -21.16
CA LEU A 161 12.05 -6.41 -20.23
C LEU A 161 12.73 -5.95 -18.93
N ALA A 162 12.22 -6.38 -17.78
CA ALA A 162 12.79 -6.05 -16.47
C ALA A 162 14.30 -6.38 -16.36
N CYS A 163 14.78 -7.39 -17.10
CA CYS A 163 16.20 -7.69 -17.25
C CYS A 163 17.05 -6.50 -17.71
N ASP A 164 16.54 -5.70 -18.65
CA ASP A 164 17.29 -4.62 -19.30
C ASP A 164 17.49 -3.42 -18.37
N VAL A 165 16.57 -3.24 -17.41
CA VAL A 165 16.62 -2.14 -16.42
C VAL A 165 17.49 -2.53 -15.24
N LEU A 166 17.39 -3.80 -14.81
CA LEU A 166 18.08 -4.30 -13.63
C LEU A 166 19.47 -4.89 -13.92
N ASN A 167 19.91 -4.89 -15.19
CA ASN A 167 21.15 -5.55 -15.65
C ASN A 167 21.23 -7.03 -15.26
N VAL A 168 20.09 -7.71 -15.17
CA VAL A 168 20.05 -9.14 -14.81
C VAL A 168 20.15 -9.97 -16.09
N LYS A 169 21.19 -10.80 -16.19
CA LYS A 169 21.37 -11.75 -17.32
C LYS A 169 20.41 -12.93 -17.19
N SER A 170 19.11 -12.69 -17.31
CA SER A 170 18.09 -13.73 -17.21
C SER A 170 17.34 -13.95 -18.52
N LYS A 171 16.96 -15.21 -18.74
CA LYS A 171 16.09 -15.63 -19.84
C LYS A 171 14.61 -15.43 -19.54
N SER A 172 14.21 -15.15 -18.28
CA SER A 172 12.79 -15.00 -17.89
C SER A 172 12.59 -14.06 -16.69
N PRO A 173 12.73 -12.73 -16.88
CA PRO A 173 12.65 -11.73 -15.80
C PRO A 173 11.34 -11.74 -15.02
N GLU A 174 10.24 -12.08 -15.71
CA GLU A 174 8.89 -12.14 -15.15
C GLU A 174 8.74 -13.27 -14.11
N LYS A 175 9.64 -14.26 -14.12
CA LYS A 175 9.65 -15.40 -13.19
C LYS A 175 10.68 -15.24 -12.07
N GLN A 176 11.48 -14.19 -12.10
CA GLN A 176 12.53 -14.03 -11.09
C GLN A 176 11.95 -13.41 -9.83
N LYS A 177 12.08 -14.13 -8.72
CA LYS A 177 11.96 -13.55 -7.37
C LYS A 177 13.25 -12.82 -7.08
N ILE A 178 13.16 -11.56 -6.70
CA ILE A 178 14.33 -10.85 -6.21
C ILE A 178 14.05 -10.15 -4.91
N ILE A 179 14.96 -10.34 -3.96
CA ILE A 179 14.98 -9.66 -2.68
C ILE A 179 16.30 -8.89 -2.53
N GLN A 180 16.23 -7.68 -1.99
CA GLN A 180 17.38 -6.84 -1.69
C GLN A 180 17.25 -6.17 -0.32
N GLU A 181 18.38 -5.74 0.20
CA GLU A 181 18.44 -4.80 1.31
C GLU A 181 17.95 -3.39 0.90
N THR A 182 17.52 -2.58 1.87
CA THR A 182 17.11 -1.19 1.62
C THR A 182 18.33 -0.32 1.26
N LYS A 183 18.58 -0.18 -0.04
CA LYS A 183 19.52 0.82 -0.58
C LYS A 183 18.81 1.71 -1.58
N GLN A 184 19.10 3.00 -1.52
CA GLN A 184 18.51 4.02 -2.41
C GLN A 184 18.66 3.68 -3.90
N GLN A 185 19.78 3.09 -4.31
CA GLN A 185 19.98 2.65 -5.69
C GLN A 185 18.98 1.56 -6.12
N TRP A 186 18.62 0.63 -5.23
CA TRP A 186 17.68 -0.46 -5.51
C TRP A 186 16.24 0.02 -5.55
N ILE A 187 15.89 0.92 -4.63
CA ILE A 187 14.57 1.57 -4.62
C ILE A 187 14.38 2.35 -5.92
N LYS A 188 15.37 3.14 -6.36
CA LYS A 188 15.32 3.87 -7.63
C LYS A 188 15.25 2.94 -8.83
N ALA A 189 16.04 1.87 -8.86
CA ALA A 189 15.99 0.89 -9.95
C ALA A 189 14.62 0.21 -10.05
N LEU A 190 14.01 -0.16 -8.92
CA LEU A 190 12.65 -0.72 -8.86
C LEU A 190 11.60 0.31 -9.30
N ALA A 191 11.74 1.58 -8.89
CA ALA A 191 10.86 2.64 -9.33
C ALA A 191 10.88 2.79 -10.86
N GLU A 192 12.06 2.75 -11.49
CA GLU A 192 12.22 2.78 -12.95
C GLU A 192 11.72 1.52 -13.64
N GLU A 193 11.93 0.34 -13.05
CA GLU A 193 11.37 -0.93 -13.53
C GLU A 193 9.83 -0.84 -13.58
N LEU A 194 9.18 -0.34 -12.52
CA LEU A 194 7.73 -0.20 -12.48
C LEU A 194 7.19 0.80 -13.52
N LYS A 195 7.97 1.81 -13.93
CA LYS A 195 7.58 2.75 -15.01
C LYS A 195 7.66 2.12 -16.39
N THR A 196 8.62 1.21 -16.59
CA THR A 196 9.03 0.78 -17.94
C THR A 196 8.61 -0.64 -18.29
N THR A 197 8.18 -1.43 -17.30
CA THR A 197 7.88 -2.85 -17.46
C THR A 197 6.43 -3.20 -17.16
N LYS A 198 5.97 -4.35 -17.65
CA LYS A 198 4.67 -4.92 -17.29
C LYS A 198 4.85 -5.81 -16.05
N LEU A 199 3.88 -5.79 -15.14
CA LEU A 199 3.82 -6.76 -14.05
C LEU A 199 3.66 -8.19 -14.61
N PRO A 200 4.21 -9.21 -13.94
CA PRO A 200 4.07 -10.60 -14.39
C PRO A 200 2.61 -11.06 -14.31
N ASP A 201 2.04 -11.46 -15.44
CA ASP A 201 0.62 -11.83 -15.56
C ASP A 201 0.23 -13.04 -14.68
N ASN A 202 1.13 -14.00 -14.53
CA ASN A 202 0.84 -15.28 -13.87
C ASN A 202 1.29 -15.35 -12.40
N TRP A 203 1.79 -14.26 -11.83
CA TRP A 203 2.22 -14.25 -10.43
C TRP A 203 1.01 -14.32 -9.49
N LYS A 204 1.08 -15.14 -8.44
CA LYS A 204 0.05 -15.14 -7.40
C LYS A 204 0.65 -14.60 -6.12
N GLY A 205 -0.09 -13.75 -5.40
CA GLY A 205 0.40 -13.14 -4.17
C GLY A 205 1.16 -11.84 -4.42
N GLN A 206 2.25 -11.65 -3.68
CA GLN A 206 2.94 -10.37 -3.53
C GLN A 206 3.81 -10.04 -4.74
N LEU A 207 3.57 -8.89 -5.35
CA LEU A 207 4.33 -8.41 -6.51
C LEU A 207 5.48 -7.51 -6.07
N VAL A 208 5.18 -6.52 -5.22
CA VAL A 208 6.16 -5.56 -4.74
C VAL A 208 5.99 -5.42 -3.24
N VAL A 209 7.09 -5.54 -2.50
CA VAL A 209 7.13 -5.25 -1.06
C VAL A 209 8.38 -4.43 -0.81
N VAL A 210 8.20 -3.16 -0.43
CA VAL A 210 9.29 -2.28 0.02
C VAL A 210 8.94 -1.77 1.40
N ALA A 211 9.67 -2.20 2.42
CA ALA A 211 9.46 -1.83 3.81
C ALA A 211 10.69 -2.12 4.66
N GLU A 212 11.01 -1.25 5.62
CA GLU A 212 12.30 -1.32 6.36
C GLU A 212 12.44 -2.60 7.22
N ASN A 213 11.38 -3.09 7.86
CA ASN A 213 11.48 -4.11 8.91
C ASN A 213 10.79 -5.46 8.60
N VAL A 214 10.73 -5.86 7.32
CA VAL A 214 10.14 -7.13 6.90
C VAL A 214 11.22 -8.21 6.87
N ALA A 215 10.96 -9.33 7.56
CA ALA A 215 11.92 -10.42 7.64
C ALA A 215 12.21 -11.02 6.25
N GLU A 216 13.46 -11.44 5.99
CA GLU A 216 13.84 -12.02 4.70
C GLU A 216 13.00 -13.25 4.36
N GLU A 217 12.66 -14.08 5.36
CA GLU A 217 11.83 -15.28 5.19
C GLU A 217 10.45 -14.93 4.64
N VAL A 218 9.85 -13.85 5.12
CA VAL A 218 8.55 -13.35 4.63
C VAL A 218 8.66 -12.94 3.16
N LEU A 219 9.77 -12.31 2.78
CA LEU A 219 10.00 -11.90 1.39
C LEU A 219 10.32 -13.11 0.47
N GLN A 220 10.93 -14.17 1.00
CA GLN A 220 11.25 -15.38 0.22
C GLN A 220 9.98 -16.16 -0.18
N HIS A 221 8.89 -15.98 0.54
CA HIS A 221 7.61 -16.59 0.25
C HIS A 221 6.77 -15.69 -0.68
N ASP A 222 6.76 -16.05 -1.97
CA ASP A 222 5.84 -15.51 -3.00
C ASP A 222 5.88 -14.01 -3.29
N VAL A 223 6.99 -13.33 -2.95
CA VAL A 223 7.25 -11.95 -3.38
C VAL A 223 8.06 -11.90 -4.69
N TRP A 224 7.57 -11.17 -5.69
CA TRP A 224 8.29 -10.96 -6.96
C TRP A 224 9.46 -9.97 -6.80
N ARG A 225 9.22 -8.82 -6.15
CA ARG A 225 10.23 -7.81 -5.80
C ARG A 225 10.13 -7.44 -4.33
N GLY A 226 11.13 -7.81 -3.52
CA GLY A 226 11.22 -7.49 -2.09
C GLY A 226 12.41 -6.57 -1.79
N ILE A 227 12.20 -5.53 -1.01
CA ILE A 227 13.27 -4.68 -0.47
C ILE A 227 13.03 -4.45 1.02
N SER A 228 13.99 -4.82 1.86
CA SER A 228 13.92 -4.59 3.31
C SER A 228 15.27 -4.56 4.01
N ASP A 229 15.42 -3.80 5.11
CA ASP A 229 16.68 -3.68 5.86
C ASP A 229 17.06 -4.98 6.58
N ARG A 230 16.13 -5.92 6.74
CA ARG A 230 16.37 -7.21 7.40
C ARG A 230 16.88 -8.29 6.46
N VAL A 231 17.06 -7.98 5.17
CA VAL A 231 17.67 -8.88 4.19
C VAL A 231 19.17 -8.87 4.42
N ALA A 232 19.79 -10.04 4.59
CA ALA A 232 21.21 -10.12 4.87
C ALA A 232 22.04 -9.48 3.75
N HIS A 233 23.07 -8.70 4.12
CA HIS A 233 24.04 -8.19 3.15
C HIS A 233 24.77 -9.35 2.49
N ASN A 234 24.46 -9.60 1.22
CA ASN A 234 25.33 -10.40 0.39
C ASN A 234 26.52 -9.53 0.00
N ASN A 235 27.71 -9.84 0.53
CA ASN A 235 28.96 -9.13 0.22
C ASN A 235 29.40 -9.27 -1.25
N GLU A 236 28.67 -10.06 -2.06
CA GLU A 236 28.88 -10.21 -3.49
C GLU A 236 28.15 -9.09 -4.26
N SER A 237 28.85 -7.96 -4.38
CA SER A 237 28.72 -6.92 -5.40
C SER A 237 27.41 -6.87 -6.20
N GLY A 238 26.43 -6.06 -5.78
CA GLY A 238 25.52 -5.40 -6.73
C GLY A 238 24.67 -6.29 -7.65
N VAL A 239 24.43 -7.56 -7.31
CA VAL A 239 23.62 -8.47 -8.12
C VAL A 239 22.31 -8.81 -7.40
N TRP A 240 21.21 -8.73 -8.14
CA TRP A 240 19.87 -9.17 -7.75
C TRP A 240 19.89 -10.63 -7.26
N LYS A 241 19.57 -10.89 -5.97
CA LYS A 241 19.51 -12.26 -5.42
C LYS A 241 18.30 -12.99 -5.99
N GLU A 242 18.54 -13.75 -7.06
CA GLU A 242 17.53 -14.65 -7.61
C GLU A 242 17.31 -15.81 -6.64
N ILE A 243 16.08 -15.93 -6.14
CA ILE A 243 15.69 -17.13 -5.41
C ILE A 243 15.33 -18.16 -6.46
N GLN A 244 16.11 -19.24 -6.55
CA GLN A 244 15.67 -20.39 -7.32
C GLN A 244 14.38 -20.89 -6.67
N GLU A 245 13.28 -20.84 -7.42
CA GLU A 245 12.06 -21.51 -7.01
C GLU A 245 12.43 -22.97 -6.81
N THR A 246 12.46 -23.44 -5.56
CA THR A 246 12.45 -24.87 -5.29
C THR A 246 11.21 -25.41 -6.00
N PRO A 247 11.35 -26.29 -7.01
CA PRO A 247 10.22 -26.73 -7.80
C PRO A 247 9.21 -27.37 -6.87
N VAL A 248 8.07 -26.70 -6.66
CA VAL A 248 6.97 -27.19 -5.81
C VAL A 248 6.43 -28.52 -6.35
N GLU A 249 6.71 -28.84 -7.63
CA GLU A 249 6.48 -30.16 -8.21
C GLU A 249 7.24 -31.31 -7.55
N GLU A 250 8.31 -31.09 -6.78
CA GLU A 250 8.98 -32.20 -6.09
C GLU A 250 8.22 -32.68 -4.85
N ILE A 251 7.37 -31.87 -4.23
CA ILE A 251 6.60 -32.32 -3.05
C ILE A 251 5.44 -33.22 -3.48
N THR A 252 4.82 -32.94 -4.63
CA THR A 252 3.77 -33.81 -5.19
C THR A 252 4.34 -35.05 -5.88
N LYS A 253 5.56 -34.99 -6.45
CA LYS A 253 6.23 -36.16 -7.04
C LYS A 253 6.97 -37.05 -6.02
N LYS A 254 7.30 -36.56 -4.82
CA LYS A 254 7.99 -37.39 -3.79
C LYS A 254 7.09 -38.38 -3.04
N TYR A 255 5.77 -38.27 -3.12
CA TYR A 255 4.87 -39.16 -2.38
C TYR A 255 3.68 -39.72 -3.18
N PRO A 256 3.88 -40.34 -4.37
CA PRO A 256 2.80 -41.02 -5.07
C PRO A 256 2.16 -42.12 -4.20
N LYS A 257 2.94 -42.71 -3.26
CA LYS A 257 2.46 -43.71 -2.31
C LYS A 257 1.52 -43.15 -1.25
N LEU A 258 1.63 -41.88 -0.87
CA LEU A 258 0.79 -41.30 0.19
C LEU A 258 -0.63 -41.02 -0.33
N ASN A 259 -0.77 -40.58 -1.58
CA ASN A 259 -2.07 -40.47 -2.26
C ASN A 259 -2.73 -41.83 -2.47
N LEU A 260 -1.95 -42.89 -2.76
CA LEU A 260 -2.47 -44.26 -2.81
C LEU A 260 -3.00 -44.70 -1.44
N ILE A 261 -2.24 -44.46 -0.37
CA ILE A 261 -2.65 -44.80 1.00
C ILE A 261 -3.91 -44.02 1.40
N LEU A 262 -3.98 -42.72 1.10
CA LEU A 262 -5.14 -41.89 1.41
C LEU A 262 -6.39 -42.37 0.66
N THR A 263 -6.25 -42.71 -0.62
CA THR A 263 -7.34 -43.27 -1.43
C THR A 263 -7.82 -44.62 -0.88
N VAL A 264 -6.90 -45.50 -0.46
CA VAL A 264 -7.26 -46.78 0.17
C VAL A 264 -7.96 -46.58 1.51
N ILE A 265 -7.53 -45.63 2.34
CA ILE A 265 -8.20 -45.28 3.59
C ILE A 265 -9.62 -44.76 3.31
N LEU A 266 -9.78 -43.89 2.31
CA LEU A 266 -11.08 -43.33 1.94
C LEU A 266 -12.05 -44.42 1.48
N ILE A 267 -11.58 -45.34 0.64
CA ILE A 267 -12.37 -46.49 0.16
C ILE A 267 -12.74 -47.42 1.32
N SER A 268 -11.78 -47.74 2.20
CA SER A 268 -12.02 -48.54 3.40
C SER A 268 -13.13 -47.94 4.28
N PHE A 269 -13.06 -46.62 4.52
CA PHE A 269 -14.05 -45.90 5.31
C PHE A 269 -15.44 -45.96 4.67
N LEU A 270 -15.51 -45.83 3.34
CA LEU A 270 -16.76 -45.90 2.58
C LEU A 270 -17.39 -47.30 2.62
N VAL A 271 -16.57 -48.35 2.55
CA VAL A 271 -17.02 -49.74 2.72
C VAL A 271 -17.56 -49.97 4.14
N ILE A 272 -16.88 -49.46 5.17
CA ILE A 272 -17.35 -49.55 6.56
C ILE A 272 -18.71 -48.86 6.72
N LEU A 273 -18.91 -47.68 6.14
CA LEU A 273 -20.19 -46.97 6.19
C LEU A 273 -21.32 -47.75 5.51
N VAL A 274 -21.05 -48.38 4.36
CA VAL A 274 -22.03 -49.22 3.67
C VAL A 274 -22.39 -50.46 4.50
N VAL A 275 -21.39 -51.15 5.05
CA VAL A 275 -21.62 -52.31 5.93
C VAL A 275 -22.37 -51.91 7.19
N PHE A 276 -22.04 -50.77 7.79
CA PHE A 276 -22.74 -50.26 8.96
C PHE A 276 -24.20 -49.90 8.65
N SER A 277 -24.44 -49.28 7.48
CA SER A 277 -25.80 -48.95 7.02
C SER A 277 -26.64 -50.19 6.74
N LEU A 278 -26.02 -51.26 6.19
CA LEU A 278 -26.70 -52.55 5.97
C LEU A 278 -26.90 -53.34 7.27
N SER A 279 -26.03 -53.15 8.27
CA SER A 279 -26.12 -53.82 9.57
C SER A 279 -27.14 -53.19 10.52
N GLN A 280 -27.57 -51.94 10.25
CA GLN A 280 -28.72 -51.37 10.91
C GLN A 280 -29.99 -52.01 10.34
N SER A 281 -30.32 -53.20 10.85
CA SER A 281 -31.68 -53.74 10.71
C SER A 281 -32.67 -52.68 11.20
N PRO A 282 -33.71 -52.35 10.42
CA PRO A 282 -34.69 -51.35 10.80
C PRO A 282 -35.30 -51.74 12.14
N LYS A 283 -34.93 -51.00 13.19
CA LYS A 283 -35.59 -51.11 14.50
C LYS A 283 -37.03 -50.71 14.25
N ASN A 284 -37.90 -51.71 14.31
CA ASN A 284 -39.34 -51.56 14.14
C ASN A 284 -39.83 -50.44 15.08
N PRO A 285 -40.47 -49.38 14.57
CA PRO A 285 -40.92 -48.27 15.41
C PRO A 285 -41.93 -48.82 16.43
N THR A 286 -41.58 -48.67 17.71
CA THR A 286 -42.47 -48.98 18.82
C THR A 286 -43.69 -48.06 18.75
N PRO A 287 -44.93 -48.55 18.89
CA PRO A 287 -46.13 -47.73 18.77
C PRO A 287 -46.13 -46.61 19.82
N GLN A 288 -46.17 -45.36 19.37
CA GLN A 288 -46.38 -44.21 20.24
C GLN A 288 -47.81 -44.24 20.81
N PRO A 289 -48.00 -44.02 22.12
CA PRO A 289 -49.31 -43.81 22.70
C PRO A 289 -49.91 -42.48 22.25
N LYS A 290 -51.20 -42.55 21.92
CA LYS A 290 -52.08 -41.49 21.44
C LYS A 290 -52.21 -40.40 22.50
N SER A 291 -51.59 -39.23 22.29
CA SER A 291 -51.76 -38.05 23.15
C SER A 291 -53.06 -37.31 22.80
N GLU A 292 -53.87 -37.10 23.83
CA GLU A 292 -55.12 -36.31 23.84
C GLU A 292 -54.92 -34.82 23.49
N PRO A 293 -55.97 -34.15 23.00
CA PRO A 293 -55.92 -32.73 22.67
C PRO A 293 -55.89 -31.87 23.93
N THR A 294 -54.81 -31.11 24.11
CA THR A 294 -54.70 -30.07 25.13
C THR A 294 -55.48 -28.83 24.66
N ILE A 295 -56.42 -28.42 25.50
CA ILE A 295 -57.23 -27.20 25.40
C ILE A 295 -56.32 -25.97 25.49
N VAL A 296 -56.48 -25.05 24.55
CA VAL A 296 -55.78 -23.76 24.49
C VAL A 296 -56.43 -22.80 25.49
N GLU A 297 -55.68 -22.40 26.52
CA GLU A 297 -56.03 -21.29 27.41
C GLU A 297 -55.23 -20.04 27.00
N PRO A 298 -55.87 -18.87 26.79
CA PRO A 298 -55.17 -17.66 26.38
C PRO A 298 -54.47 -16.98 27.56
N SER A 299 -53.14 -16.80 27.42
CA SER A 299 -52.31 -16.11 28.40
C SER A 299 -52.54 -14.59 28.36
N PRO A 300 -52.69 -13.91 29.52
CA PRO A 300 -52.93 -12.47 29.59
C PRO A 300 -51.67 -11.61 29.43
N THR A 301 -51.92 -10.41 28.92
CA THR A 301 -51.08 -9.22 28.76
C THR A 301 -50.19 -8.89 29.97
N PRO A 302 -48.91 -8.54 29.79
CA PRO A 302 -48.12 -7.93 30.85
C PRO A 302 -48.34 -6.41 30.89
N THR A 303 -48.77 -6.01 32.07
CA THR A 303 -49.04 -4.67 32.59
C THR A 303 -47.79 -3.79 32.65
N THR A 304 -47.97 -2.54 32.24
CA THR A 304 -47.17 -1.35 32.51
C THR A 304 -46.77 -1.24 33.99
N SER A 305 -45.48 -1.06 34.31
CA SER A 305 -45.06 -0.64 35.65
C SER A 305 -43.80 0.23 35.62
N SER A 306 -43.99 1.44 36.13
CA SER A 306 -43.09 2.25 36.98
C SER A 306 -41.70 2.64 36.44
N GLU A 307 -41.69 3.84 35.85
CA GLU A 307 -40.90 5.02 36.26
C GLU A 307 -40.22 4.94 37.64
N PRO A 308 -38.90 5.19 37.70
CA PRO A 308 -38.25 5.76 38.87
C PRO A 308 -37.76 7.18 38.59
N GLU A 309 -38.25 8.09 39.43
CA GLU A 309 -37.94 9.50 39.55
C GLU A 309 -36.63 9.70 40.38
N ILE A 310 -35.87 10.73 39.99
CA ILE A 310 -34.92 11.55 40.80
C ILE A 310 -33.54 10.95 41.20
N GLN A 311 -32.47 11.53 40.63
CA GLN A 311 -31.54 12.40 41.40
C GLN A 311 -30.58 13.19 40.48
N PRO A 312 -30.50 14.54 40.61
CA PRO A 312 -29.50 15.35 39.91
C PRO A 312 -28.16 15.34 40.65
N SER A 313 -27.09 15.01 39.92
CA SER A 313 -25.72 15.08 40.42
C SER A 313 -25.18 16.52 40.39
N PRO A 314 -24.36 16.92 41.38
CA PRO A 314 -23.98 18.31 41.61
C PRO A 314 -22.93 18.86 40.62
N THR A 315 -23.05 20.17 40.41
CA THR A 315 -22.17 21.09 39.70
C THR A 315 -20.72 21.00 40.18
N PRO A 316 -19.71 20.91 39.28
CA PRO A 316 -18.33 21.12 39.68
C PRO A 316 -18.05 22.62 39.84
N THR A 317 -17.62 22.94 41.05
CA THR A 317 -17.11 24.21 41.55
C THR A 317 -15.98 24.78 40.69
N THR A 318 -16.16 26.03 40.30
CA THR A 318 -15.14 26.97 39.83
C THR A 318 -13.99 27.07 40.85
N SER A 319 -12.79 26.63 40.47
CA SER A 319 -11.56 26.91 41.22
C SER A 319 -10.74 27.96 40.50
N ALA A 320 -10.28 28.92 41.28
CA ALA A 320 -9.68 30.16 40.87
C ALA A 320 -8.33 30.02 40.15
N GLU A 321 -8.21 30.89 39.16
CA GLU A 321 -7.05 31.55 38.61
C GLU A 321 -6.01 31.99 39.65
N PRO A 322 -4.70 31.86 39.34
CA PRO A 322 -3.71 32.79 39.83
C PRO A 322 -3.18 33.68 38.69
N GLU A 323 -3.32 34.99 38.91
CA GLU A 323 -2.73 36.10 38.17
C GLU A 323 -1.23 35.88 37.89
N ILE A 324 -0.83 36.01 36.62
CA ILE A 324 0.55 36.30 36.25
C ILE A 324 0.58 37.73 35.69
N LYS A 325 1.19 38.64 36.46
CA LYS A 325 1.46 40.01 36.05
C LYS A 325 2.40 40.06 34.83
N PRO A 326 2.22 41.05 33.94
CA PRO A 326 3.06 41.26 32.77
C PRO A 326 4.37 41.94 33.19
N ASN A 327 5.52 41.44 32.73
CA ASN A 327 6.77 42.18 32.82
C ASN A 327 7.16 42.76 31.47
N SER A 328 7.56 44.02 31.55
CA SER A 328 7.75 45.00 30.50
C SER A 328 9.01 44.79 29.66
N HIS A 329 8.89 45.24 28.41
CA HIS A 329 9.95 45.68 27.49
C HIS A 329 11.07 46.47 28.20
N PRO A 330 12.29 46.48 27.61
CA PRO A 330 12.64 47.71 26.90
C PRO A 330 13.43 47.52 25.58
N GLU A 331 13.04 48.36 24.61
CA GLU A 331 13.81 49.20 23.69
C GLU A 331 15.14 48.73 23.06
N SER A 332 15.08 48.67 21.71
CA SER A 332 15.88 49.42 20.75
C SER A 332 17.26 49.95 21.17
N GLN A 333 18.30 49.51 20.44
CA GLN A 333 19.36 50.40 20.00
C GLN A 333 19.71 50.18 18.52
N SER A 334 19.50 51.25 17.76
CA SER A 334 20.07 51.56 16.46
C SER A 334 21.56 51.86 16.63
N SER A 335 22.42 51.35 15.74
CA SER A 335 23.75 51.92 15.49
C SER A 335 24.20 51.57 14.07
N THR A 336 24.27 52.64 13.27
CA THR A 336 25.04 52.81 12.04
C THR A 336 26.50 52.41 12.23
N GLU A 337 27.16 51.80 11.24
CA GLU A 337 28.51 52.18 10.78
C GLU A 337 28.97 51.35 9.57
N THR A 338 29.27 52.06 8.49
CA THR A 338 30.11 51.63 7.36
C THR A 338 31.58 51.92 7.73
N PRO A 339 32.55 51.09 7.33
CA PRO A 339 33.59 51.65 6.44
C PRO A 339 34.10 50.70 5.34
N THR A 340 34.20 51.26 4.15
CA THR A 340 35.37 51.34 3.24
C THR A 340 36.35 50.16 3.06
N GLN A 341 36.38 49.70 1.80
CA GLN A 341 37.50 49.22 0.94
C GLN A 341 38.69 48.44 1.52
N SER A 342 38.98 47.31 0.85
CA SER A 342 40.32 47.04 0.31
C SER A 342 40.27 46.06 -0.88
N ASP A 343 41.04 46.41 -1.91
CA ASP A 343 41.30 45.74 -3.18
C ASP A 343 41.68 44.25 -3.10
N SER A 344 41.44 43.49 -4.18
CA SER A 344 42.51 42.91 -5.02
C SER A 344 42.03 41.93 -6.10
N SER A 345 42.39 42.29 -7.34
CA SER A 345 42.94 41.45 -8.43
C SER A 345 42.11 40.38 -9.18
N ASN A 346 41.89 40.71 -10.47
CA ASN A 346 42.25 39.97 -11.69
C ASN A 346 41.84 38.50 -11.92
N GLN A 347 41.11 38.27 -13.01
CA GLN A 347 41.60 37.67 -14.28
C GLN A 347 40.44 37.56 -15.28
N GLU A 348 40.44 38.38 -16.34
CA GLU A 348 40.89 38.04 -17.71
C GLU A 348 39.94 37.12 -18.50
N ILE A 349 39.18 37.78 -19.39
CA ILE A 349 38.45 37.20 -20.53
C ILE A 349 39.38 37.28 -21.74
N PRO A 350 39.32 36.32 -22.67
CA PRO A 350 39.38 36.72 -24.07
C PRO A 350 38.22 36.16 -24.92
N LYS A 351 37.58 37.10 -25.62
CA LYS A 351 36.87 36.89 -26.89
C LYS A 351 37.85 37.16 -28.02
N THR A 352 37.79 36.35 -29.07
CA THR A 352 38.01 36.63 -30.52
C THR A 352 38.15 35.27 -31.21
N SER A 353 37.91 35.04 -32.49
CA SER A 353 37.21 35.71 -33.58
C SER A 353 37.16 34.69 -34.74
N SER A 354 36.18 34.87 -35.60
CA SER A 354 35.98 34.30 -36.94
C SER A 354 37.21 34.24 -37.85
N ILE A 355 37.34 33.17 -38.67
CA ILE A 355 38.00 33.18 -39.99
C ILE A 355 37.24 32.23 -40.96
N GLN A 356 37.06 32.70 -42.20
CA GLN A 356 36.44 32.07 -43.38
C GLN A 356 37.40 31.14 -44.17
N GLU A 357 36.77 30.23 -44.95
CA GLU A 357 37.10 29.67 -46.28
C GLU A 357 38.53 29.22 -46.65
N GLU A 358 38.63 27.96 -47.14
CA GLU A 358 39.25 27.66 -48.45
C GLU A 358 38.79 26.27 -48.98
N GLN A 359 38.40 26.23 -50.26
CA GLN A 359 38.17 25.02 -51.08
C GLN A 359 39.50 24.53 -51.68
N LEU A 360 39.69 23.21 -51.88
CA LEU A 360 40.12 22.66 -53.19
C LEU A 360 40.09 21.12 -53.24
N ASP A 361 39.90 20.63 -54.46
CA ASP A 361 39.58 19.30 -54.97
C ASP A 361 40.61 18.17 -54.73
N ARG A 362 40.13 16.91 -54.77
CA ARG A 362 40.65 15.91 -55.72
C ARG A 362 39.71 14.71 -55.97
N GLU A 363 39.69 14.39 -57.25
CA GLU A 363 38.93 13.42 -58.04
C GLU A 363 39.38 11.93 -57.93
N ASN A 364 38.49 11.07 -58.46
CA ASN A 364 38.69 9.81 -59.19
C ASN A 364 38.89 8.48 -58.46
N ASN A 365 37.90 7.58 -58.60
CA ASN A 365 37.97 6.46 -59.57
C ASN A 365 36.63 5.67 -59.67
N SER A 366 36.07 5.61 -60.89
CA SER A 366 35.19 4.55 -61.42
C SER A 366 36.07 3.36 -61.91
N PRO A 367 35.60 2.32 -62.66
CA PRO A 367 34.24 1.87 -63.01
C PRO A 367 33.99 0.35 -62.85
N THR A 368 32.74 -0.12 -62.83
CA THR A 368 32.14 -1.01 -63.86
C THR A 368 30.62 -1.02 -63.72
#